data_AF-A0A821UQF7-F1
#
_entry.id   AF-A0A821UQF7-F1
#
_cell.length_a   1.000
_cell.length_b   1.000
_cell.length_c   1.000
_cell.angle_alpha   90.00
_cell.angle_beta   90.00
_cell.angle_gamma   90.00
#
_symmetry.space_group_name_H-M   'P 1'
#
loop_
_entity.id
_entity.type
_entity.pdbx_description
1 polymer ?
#
loop_
_entity_poly.entity_id
_entity_poly.type
_entity_poly.pdbx_seq_one_letter_code
_entity_poly.pdbx_strand_id
1 'polypeptide(L)'
;GLNMQPVRRLKRTWAKVQLEKFQQLEQYMNVSKNFATYRLILKVAMDEAEKNEWKTDKIVIPFTSIILQDVYYIKTHSKDYTTAGGINLKKYYSMAKFISQEFVQCKQSKCSFERNDVIINYIITSPTFNEDSLMLASFECEPPATIGEKEKCKVLQKSLNTSS
;
A
#
# COMPACT_ATOMS: atom_id res chain seq x y z
N GLY A 1 -7.56 2.94 4.48
CA GLY A 1 -7.33 4.21 3.75
C GLY A 1 -8.63 4.73 3.16
N LEU A 2 -8.54 5.73 2.27
CA LEU A 2 -9.70 6.52 1.79
C LEU A 2 -10.68 5.72 0.90
N ASN A 3 -10.20 4.67 0.22
CA ASN A 3 -11.04 3.78 -0.60
C ASN A 3 -11.75 2.66 0.16
N MET A 4 -11.53 2.55 1.47
CA MET A 4 -12.25 1.57 2.29
C MET A 4 -13.74 1.91 2.34
N GLN A 5 -14.59 0.89 2.41
CA GLN A 5 -16.04 1.07 2.43
C GLN A 5 -16.54 2.05 3.51
N PRO A 6 -16.05 2.02 4.78
CA PRO A 6 -16.45 2.97 5.80
C PRO A 6 -16.18 4.44 5.44
N VAL A 7 -15.15 4.72 4.62
CA VAL A 7 -14.83 6.09 4.20
C VAL A 7 -15.55 6.42 2.90
N ARG A 8 -15.52 5.53 1.91
CA ARG A 8 -16.09 5.75 0.57
C ARG A 8 -17.60 5.97 0.56
N ARG A 9 -18.32 5.45 1.58
CA ARG A 9 -19.77 5.61 1.70
C ARG A 9 -20.22 7.00 2.17
N LEU A 10 -19.31 7.83 2.70
CA LEU A 10 -19.59 9.15 3.27
C LEU A 10 -19.90 10.19 2.17
N LYS A 11 -21.03 10.02 1.47
CA LYS A 11 -21.36 10.80 0.27
C LYS A 11 -21.45 12.30 0.56
N ARG A 12 -21.96 12.69 1.73
CA ARG A 12 -22.08 14.12 2.09
C ARG A 12 -20.72 14.74 2.37
N THR A 13 -19.81 13.98 2.94
CA THR A 13 -18.42 14.38 3.17
C THR A 13 -17.69 14.52 1.85
N TRP A 14 -17.76 13.51 0.98
CA TRP A 14 -17.09 13.54 -0.33
C TRP A 14 -17.58 14.65 -1.25
N ALA A 15 -18.87 15.05 -1.15
CA ALA A 15 -19.42 16.18 -1.91
C ALA A 15 -18.75 17.53 -1.60
N LYS A 16 -17.99 17.62 -0.50
CA LYS A 16 -17.29 18.84 -0.06
C LYS A 16 -15.80 18.84 -0.38
N VAL A 17 -15.27 17.76 -0.96
CA VAL A 17 -13.83 17.56 -1.17
C VAL A 17 -13.50 17.68 -2.65
N GLN A 18 -12.41 18.37 -2.99
CA GLN A 18 -11.87 18.37 -4.35
C GLN A 18 -11.15 17.04 -4.62
N LEU A 19 -11.63 16.28 -5.62
CA LEU A 19 -11.19 14.90 -5.86
C LEU A 19 -10.05 14.77 -6.87
N GLU A 20 -9.68 15.83 -7.59
CA GLU A 20 -8.74 15.76 -8.71
C GLU A 20 -7.40 15.11 -8.33
N LYS A 21 -6.76 15.61 -7.27
CA LYS A 21 -5.50 15.03 -6.76
C LYS A 21 -5.67 13.61 -6.25
N PHE A 22 -6.82 13.30 -5.63
CA PHE A 22 -7.10 11.97 -5.14
C PHE A 22 -7.23 10.97 -6.30
N GLN A 23 -7.99 11.30 -7.34
CA GLN A 23 -8.16 10.49 -8.54
C GLN A 23 -6.84 10.28 -9.28
N GLN A 24 -5.98 11.29 -9.33
CA GLN A 24 -4.64 11.17 -9.90
C GLN A 24 -3.79 10.14 -9.11
N LEU A 25 -3.81 10.19 -7.78
CA LEU A 25 -3.13 9.19 -6.95
C LEU A 25 -3.68 7.78 -7.15
N GLU A 26 -5.00 7.63 -7.35
CA GLU A 26 -5.61 6.34 -7.69
C GLU A 26 -5.12 5.79 -9.03
N GLN A 27 -4.96 6.66 -10.04
CA GLN A 27 -4.43 6.26 -11.35
C GLN A 27 -2.98 5.78 -11.25
N TYR A 28 -2.17 6.40 -10.41
CA TYR A 28 -0.78 5.96 -10.17
C TYR A 28 -0.71 4.56 -9.56
N MET A 29 -1.70 4.19 -8.74
CA MET A 29 -1.78 2.88 -8.07
C MET A 29 -2.74 1.89 -8.74
N ASN A 30 -3.09 2.12 -10.01
CA ASN A 30 -4.01 1.25 -10.74
C ASN A 30 -3.42 -0.17 -10.88
N VAL A 31 -4.19 -1.19 -10.49
CA VAL A 31 -3.81 -2.61 -10.52
C VAL A 31 -3.70 -3.21 -11.93
N SER A 32 -4.22 -2.51 -12.94
CA SER A 32 -4.26 -2.96 -14.34
C SER A 32 -2.87 -3.31 -14.85
N LYS A 33 -2.78 -4.41 -15.62
CA LYS A 33 -1.53 -4.92 -16.21
C LYS A 33 -0.40 -5.08 -15.17
N ASN A 34 -0.74 -5.63 -14.00
CA ASN A 34 0.19 -5.81 -12.87
C ASN A 34 0.87 -4.50 -12.44
N PHE A 35 0.07 -3.46 -12.13
CA PHE A 35 0.58 -2.17 -11.66
C PHE A 35 1.51 -1.45 -12.66
N ALA A 36 1.23 -1.54 -13.96
CA ALA A 36 2.13 -1.01 -15.00
C ALA A 36 2.47 0.49 -14.83
N THR A 37 1.47 1.32 -14.50
CA THR A 37 1.66 2.76 -14.26
C THR A 37 2.58 3.00 -13.07
N TYR A 38 2.29 2.36 -11.93
CA TYR A 38 3.12 2.45 -10.73
C TYR A 38 4.57 2.06 -11.02
N ARG A 39 4.78 0.93 -11.70
CA ARG A 39 6.13 0.41 -12.02
C ARG A 39 6.92 1.37 -12.92
N LEU A 40 6.25 2.01 -13.88
CA LEU A 40 6.88 3.02 -14.72
C LEU A 40 7.32 4.24 -13.89
N ILE A 41 6.46 4.75 -13.01
CA ILE A 41 6.75 5.88 -12.13
C ILE A 41 7.90 5.51 -11.17
N LEU A 42 7.86 4.32 -10.58
CA LEU A 42 8.90 3.84 -9.69
C LEU A 42 10.25 3.79 -10.40
N LYS A 43 10.30 3.21 -11.61
CA LYS A 43 11.52 3.16 -12.41
C LYS A 43 12.09 4.56 -12.69
N VAL A 44 11.25 5.50 -13.12
CA VAL A 44 11.69 6.89 -13.37
C VAL A 44 12.25 7.51 -12.09
N ALA A 45 11.57 7.35 -10.96
CA ALA A 45 12.02 7.88 -9.68
C ALA A 45 13.34 7.25 -9.22
N MET A 46 13.55 5.95 -9.45
CA MET A 46 14.79 5.25 -9.15
C MET A 46 15.94 5.70 -10.06
N ASP A 47 15.70 5.83 -11.37
CA ASP A 47 16.69 6.34 -12.32
C ASP A 47 17.11 7.79 -11.96
N GLU A 48 16.15 8.61 -11.53
CA GLU A 48 16.43 9.97 -11.03
C GLU A 48 17.24 9.96 -9.73
N ALA A 49 16.88 9.10 -8.77
CA ALA A 49 17.61 8.96 -7.52
C ALA A 49 19.05 8.49 -7.75
N GLU A 50 19.25 7.51 -8.65
CA GLU A 50 20.58 7.01 -9.01
C GLU A 50 21.44 8.07 -9.70
N LYS A 51 20.87 8.84 -10.64
CA LYS A 51 21.57 9.97 -11.28
C LYS A 51 22.01 11.06 -10.30
N ASN A 52 21.27 11.22 -9.20
CA ASN A 52 21.61 12.15 -8.14
C ASN A 52 22.44 11.47 -7.02
N GLU A 53 23.00 10.28 -7.29
CA GLU A 53 23.83 9.51 -6.34
C GLU A 53 23.14 9.28 -5.00
N TRP A 54 21.81 9.14 -5.00
CA TRP A 54 20.99 9.00 -3.80
C TRP A 54 21.21 10.14 -2.77
N LYS A 55 21.68 11.30 -3.24
CA LYS A 55 21.82 12.53 -2.45
C LYS A 55 20.43 13.09 -2.11
N THR A 56 20.39 13.83 -1.01
CA THR A 56 19.22 14.18 -0.19
C THR A 56 18.00 14.75 -0.95
N ASP A 57 16.82 14.58 -0.33
CA ASP A 57 15.46 14.98 -0.76
C ASP A 57 14.77 14.11 -1.83
N LYS A 58 15.47 13.14 -2.42
CA LYS A 58 14.93 12.21 -3.44
C LYS A 58 14.84 10.76 -2.92
N ILE A 59 14.20 10.59 -1.77
CA ILE A 59 13.97 9.27 -1.16
C ILE A 59 12.87 8.54 -1.94
N VAL A 60 13.19 7.34 -2.43
CA VAL A 60 12.22 6.46 -3.09
C VAL A 60 11.87 5.33 -2.13
N ILE A 61 10.58 5.18 -1.82
CA ILE A 61 10.05 4.10 -0.97
C ILE A 61 9.09 3.25 -1.79
N PRO A 62 9.52 2.06 -2.25
CA PRO A 62 8.66 1.16 -3.01
C PRO A 62 7.58 0.50 -2.15
N PHE A 63 6.44 0.15 -2.76
CA PHE A 63 5.42 -0.70 -2.13
C PHE A 63 5.94 -2.14 -2.08
N THR A 64 6.42 -2.55 -0.91
CA THR A 64 7.06 -3.87 -0.72
C THR A 64 6.15 -5.04 -1.12
N SER A 65 4.83 -4.91 -0.99
CA SER A 65 3.87 -5.93 -1.43
C SER A 65 3.94 -6.23 -2.93
N ILE A 66 4.15 -5.21 -3.77
CA ILE A 66 4.28 -5.37 -5.22
C ILE A 66 5.60 -6.08 -5.56
N ILE A 67 6.69 -5.72 -4.87
CA ILE A 67 7.99 -6.39 -5.00
C ILE A 67 7.90 -7.86 -4.57
N LEU A 68 7.25 -8.14 -3.44
CA LEU A 68 7.07 -9.50 -2.94
C LEU A 68 6.23 -10.35 -3.90
N GLN A 69 5.25 -9.76 -4.58
CA GLN A 69 4.47 -10.44 -5.61
C GLN A 69 5.38 -10.92 -6.77
N ASP A 70 6.37 -10.12 -7.18
CA ASP A 70 7.31 -10.50 -8.24
C ASP A 70 8.30 -11.57 -7.77
N VAL A 71 8.80 -11.45 -6.53
CA VAL A 71 9.65 -12.50 -5.92
C VAL A 71 8.88 -13.82 -5.84
N TYR A 72 7.63 -13.77 -5.41
CA TYR A 72 6.75 -14.93 -5.39
C TYR A 72 6.54 -15.51 -6.79
N TYR A 73 6.30 -14.66 -7.79
CA TYR A 73 6.14 -15.08 -9.18
C TYR A 73 7.39 -15.82 -9.71
N ILE A 74 8.59 -15.28 -9.49
CA ILE A 74 9.86 -15.93 -9.87
C ILE A 74 10.01 -17.27 -9.12
N LYS A 75 9.65 -17.30 -7.83
CA LYS A 75 9.74 -18.51 -7.01
C LYS A 75 8.85 -19.63 -7.55
N THR A 76 7.60 -19.35 -7.93
CA THR A 76 6.63 -20.37 -8.33
C THR A 76 6.74 -20.80 -9.80
N HIS A 77 7.24 -19.93 -10.69
CA HIS A 77 7.29 -20.19 -12.13
C HIS A 77 8.67 -20.63 -12.63
N SER A 78 9.59 -20.98 -11.74
CA SER A 78 10.91 -21.52 -12.09
C SER A 78 11.32 -22.62 -11.11
N LYS A 79 11.86 -23.72 -11.63
CA LYS A 79 12.38 -24.82 -10.79
C LYS A 79 13.67 -24.39 -10.08
N ASP A 80 13.85 -24.84 -8.85
CA ASP A 80 15.08 -24.60 -8.07
C ASP A 80 16.29 -25.34 -8.62
N TYR A 81 16.04 -26.47 -9.32
CA TYR A 81 17.06 -27.31 -9.92
C TYR A 81 16.87 -27.42 -11.43
N THR A 82 17.97 -27.55 -12.15
CA THR A 82 18.00 -27.87 -13.57
C THR A 82 17.62 -29.33 -13.80
N THR A 83 17.34 -29.71 -15.04
CA THR A 83 17.10 -31.11 -15.41
C THR A 83 18.31 -32.01 -15.18
N ALA A 84 19.51 -31.44 -15.11
CA ALA A 84 20.75 -32.13 -14.77
C ALA A 84 20.98 -32.27 -13.26
N GLY A 85 20.05 -31.83 -12.41
CA GLY A 85 20.15 -31.93 -10.95
C GLY A 85 20.96 -30.82 -10.26
N GLY A 86 21.59 -29.92 -11.02
CA GLY A 86 22.30 -28.76 -10.47
C GLY A 86 21.36 -27.62 -10.06
N ILE A 87 21.84 -26.68 -9.25
CA ILE A 87 21.07 -25.48 -8.86
C ILE A 87 20.77 -24.61 -10.09
N ASN A 88 19.55 -24.12 -10.21
CA ASN A 88 19.16 -23.18 -11.26
C ASN A 88 19.67 -21.76 -10.96
N LEU A 89 20.95 -21.52 -11.22
CA LEU A 89 21.59 -20.22 -10.98
C LEU A 89 20.90 -19.06 -11.71
N LYS A 90 20.28 -19.30 -12.88
CA LYS A 90 19.54 -18.28 -13.61
C LYS A 90 18.33 -17.76 -12.82
N LYS A 91 17.60 -18.65 -12.14
CA LYS A 91 16.49 -18.27 -11.26
C LYS A 91 16.98 -17.37 -10.12
N TYR A 92 17.98 -17.84 -9.39
CA TYR A 92 18.50 -17.11 -8.22
C TYR A 92 19.18 -15.80 -8.60
N TYR A 93 19.88 -15.75 -9.73
CA TYR A 93 20.46 -14.52 -10.25
C TYR A 93 19.39 -13.49 -10.61
N SER A 94 18.32 -13.87 -11.33
CA SER A 94 17.22 -12.96 -11.64
C SER A 94 16.53 -12.43 -10.38
N MET A 95 16.32 -13.30 -9.38
CA MET A 95 15.74 -12.90 -8.10
C MET A 95 16.65 -11.95 -7.32
N ALA A 96 17.95 -12.26 -7.25
CA ALA A 96 18.95 -11.40 -6.59
C ALA A 96 19.04 -10.04 -7.27
N LYS A 97 19.13 -9.99 -8.60
CA LYS A 97 19.17 -8.75 -9.37
C LYS A 97 17.94 -7.89 -9.08
N PHE A 98 16.74 -8.48 -9.11
CA PHE A 98 15.50 -7.78 -8.83
C PHE A 98 15.48 -7.17 -7.42
N ILE A 99 15.80 -7.96 -6.39
CA ILE A 99 15.86 -7.49 -5.00
C ILE A 99 16.93 -6.40 -4.82
N SER A 100 18.11 -6.58 -5.43
CA SER A 100 19.19 -5.60 -5.34
C SER A 100 18.81 -4.26 -5.95
N GLN A 101 18.21 -4.26 -7.14
CA GLN A 101 17.79 -3.05 -7.83
C GLN A 101 16.62 -2.38 -7.11
N GLU A 102 15.50 -3.10 -6.91
CA GLU A 102 14.24 -2.52 -6.46
C GLU A 102 14.16 -2.27 -4.95
N PHE A 103 15.07 -2.82 -4.13
CA PHE A 103 14.95 -2.73 -2.67
C PHE A 103 16.24 -2.34 -1.96
N VAL A 104 17.38 -2.91 -2.34
CA VAL A 104 18.66 -2.64 -1.64
C VAL A 104 19.18 -1.24 -1.96
N GLN A 105 19.09 -0.79 -3.21
CA GLN A 105 19.55 0.54 -3.60
C GLN A 105 18.77 1.66 -2.87
N CYS A 106 17.45 1.51 -2.70
CA CYS A 106 16.62 2.48 -1.98
C CYS A 106 17.07 2.72 -0.53
N LYS A 107 17.68 1.72 0.12
CA LYS A 107 18.18 1.82 1.51
C LYS A 107 19.46 2.63 1.66
N GLN A 108 20.15 2.95 0.56
CA GLN A 108 21.39 3.71 0.59
C GLN A 108 21.16 5.22 0.79
N SER A 109 19.91 5.67 0.59
CA SER A 109 19.55 7.07 0.80
C SER A 109 19.63 7.48 2.27
N LYS A 110 20.26 8.63 2.53
CA LYS A 110 20.19 9.29 3.84
C LYS A 110 18.97 10.21 3.85
N CYS A 111 18.09 10.01 4.83
CA CYS A 111 16.94 10.87 5.02
C CYS A 111 17.40 12.25 5.52
N SER A 112 17.13 13.30 4.74
CA SER A 112 17.39 14.71 5.11
C SER A 112 16.30 15.31 6.00
N PHE A 113 15.15 14.66 6.12
CA PHE A 113 14.06 15.15 6.97
C PHE A 113 14.41 14.99 8.45
N GLU A 114 14.27 16.08 9.20
CA GLU A 114 14.50 16.06 10.64
C GLU A 114 13.52 15.12 11.35
N ARG A 115 14.04 14.42 12.35
CA ARG A 115 13.23 13.55 13.20
C ARG A 115 12.40 14.40 14.16
N ASN A 116 11.08 14.21 14.14
CA ASN A 116 10.17 14.83 15.10
C ASN A 116 9.53 13.78 16.00
N ASP A 117 10.01 13.67 17.23
CA ASP A 117 9.54 12.66 18.18
C ASP A 117 8.08 12.86 18.60
N VAL A 118 7.56 14.08 18.59
CA VAL A 118 6.14 14.36 18.90
C VAL A 118 5.23 13.75 17.84
N ILE A 119 5.54 13.98 16.56
CA ILE A 119 4.79 13.41 15.43
C ILE A 119 4.92 11.89 15.43
N ILE A 120 6.12 11.36 15.64
CA ILE A 120 6.37 9.91 15.68
C ILE A 120 5.56 9.27 16.81
N ASN A 121 5.61 9.84 18.01
CA ASN A 121 4.83 9.34 19.15
C ASN A 121 3.34 9.35 18.84
N TYR A 122 2.82 10.46 18.30
CA TYR A 122 1.42 10.54 17.88
C TYR A 122 1.03 9.43 16.89
N ILE A 123 1.85 9.17 15.86
CA ILE A 123 1.57 8.13 14.86
C ILE A 123 1.57 6.73 15.50
N ILE A 124 2.52 6.44 16.38
CA ILE A 124 2.68 5.10 16.99
C ILE A 124 1.61 4.83 18.05
N THR A 125 1.17 5.86 18.79
CA THR A 125 0.16 5.71 19.86
C THR A 125 -1.28 5.93 19.39
N SER A 126 -1.48 6.33 18.13
CA SER A 126 -2.83 6.56 17.60
C SER A 126 -3.65 5.27 17.60
N PRO A 127 -4.90 5.29 18.12
CA PRO A 127 -5.73 4.10 18.18
C PRO A 127 -6.08 3.60 16.79
N THR A 128 -6.07 2.28 16.61
CA THR A 128 -6.50 1.63 15.37
C THR A 128 -7.86 0.97 15.58
N PHE A 129 -8.74 1.12 14.60
CA PHE A 129 -10.04 0.47 14.58
C PHE A 129 -9.98 -0.78 13.72
N ASN A 130 -10.66 -1.84 14.17
CA ASN A 130 -10.95 -2.97 13.29
C ASN A 130 -12.04 -2.57 12.26
N GLU A 131 -12.30 -3.43 11.29
CA GLU A 131 -13.24 -3.11 10.19
C GLU A 131 -14.66 -2.82 10.67
N ASP A 132 -15.13 -3.55 11.69
CA ASP A 132 -16.50 -3.44 12.22
C ASP A 132 -16.69 -2.14 13.01
N SER A 133 -15.76 -1.83 13.91
CA SER A 133 -15.76 -0.57 14.67
C SER A 133 -15.64 0.63 13.75
N LEU A 134 -14.82 0.55 12.69
CA LEU A 134 -14.70 1.61 11.70
C LEU A 134 -15.99 1.78 10.90
N MET A 135 -16.68 0.68 10.55
CA MET A 135 -17.95 0.73 9.85
C MET A 135 -19.05 1.35 10.71
N LEU A 136 -19.09 1.07 12.01
CA LEU A 136 -20.05 1.69 12.93
C LEU A 136 -19.79 3.18 13.12
N ALA A 137 -18.54 3.57 13.35
CA ALA A 137 -18.16 4.98 13.40
C ALA A 137 -18.55 5.72 12.10
N SER A 138 -18.44 5.06 10.95
CA SER A 138 -18.92 5.61 9.68
C SER A 138 -20.44 5.86 9.66
N PHE A 139 -21.24 4.96 10.24
CA PHE A 139 -22.68 5.14 10.34
C PHE A 139 -23.10 6.22 11.34
N GLU A 140 -22.30 6.43 12.39
CA GLU A 140 -22.48 7.54 13.34
C GLU A 140 -22.19 8.89 12.66
N CYS A 141 -21.16 8.97 11.82
CA CYS A 141 -20.83 10.16 11.04
C CYS A 141 -21.88 10.48 9.95
N GLU A 142 -22.29 9.48 9.17
CA GLU A 142 -23.35 9.61 8.18
C GLU A 142 -24.29 8.40 8.26
N PRO A 143 -25.58 8.58 8.63
CA PRO A 143 -26.51 7.46 8.81
C PRO A 143 -26.62 6.52 7.60
N PRO A 144 -27.01 5.26 7.81
CA PRO A 144 -27.27 4.31 6.73
C PRO A 144 -28.25 4.86 5.69
N ALA A 145 -27.82 4.94 4.44
CA ALA A 145 -28.59 5.50 3.33
C ALA A 145 -29.43 4.43 2.60
N THR A 146 -28.95 3.18 2.57
CA THR A 146 -29.59 2.07 1.87
C THR A 146 -30.15 1.02 2.83
N ILE A 147 -31.04 0.15 2.34
CA ILE A 147 -31.59 -0.96 3.14
C ILE A 147 -30.45 -1.90 3.60
N GLY A 148 -29.53 -2.25 2.71
CA GLY A 148 -28.39 -3.11 3.05
C GLY A 148 -27.46 -2.48 4.10
N GLU A 149 -27.27 -1.16 4.08
CA GLU A 149 -26.52 -0.48 5.14
C GLU A 149 -27.26 -0.49 6.48
N LYS A 150 -28.59 -0.32 6.48
CA LYS A 150 -29.41 -0.41 7.70
C LYS A 150 -29.33 -1.79 8.33
N GLU A 151 -29.40 -2.84 7.51
CA GLU A 151 -29.25 -4.22 7.96
C GLU A 151 -27.85 -4.48 8.52
N LYS A 152 -26.81 -4.08 7.79
CA LYS A 152 -25.41 -4.22 8.24
C LYS A 152 -25.18 -3.48 9.57
N CYS A 153 -25.70 -2.26 9.72
CA CYS A 153 -25.59 -1.50 10.96
C CYS A 153 -26.22 -2.24 12.15
N LYS A 154 -27.44 -2.80 11.98
CA LYS A 154 -28.11 -3.60 13.02
C LYS A 154 -27.32 -4.84 13.41
N VAL A 155 -26.75 -5.56 12.44
CA VAL A 155 -25.93 -6.76 12.69
C VAL A 155 -24.69 -6.39 13.50
N LEU A 156 -23.99 -5.32 13.10
CA LEU A 156 -22.77 -4.87 13.78
C LEU A 156 -23.04 -4.40 15.21
N GLN A 157 -24.12 -3.63 15.42
CA GLN A 157 -24.52 -3.19 16.77
C GLN A 157 -24.83 -4.38 17.69
N LYS A 158 -25.53 -5.40 17.18
CA LYS A 158 -25.82 -6.63 17.94
C LYS A 158 -24.54 -7.36 18.32
N SER A 159 -23.60 -7.50 17.36
CA SER A 159 -22.31 -8.18 17.57
C SER A 159 -21.47 -7.52 18.69
N LEU A 160 -21.44 -6.17 18.75
CA LEU A 160 -20.74 -5.47 19.83
C LEU A 160 -21.40 -5.68 21.19
N ASN A 161 -22.73 -5.64 21.24
CA ASN A 161 -23.46 -5.82 22.50
C ASN A 161 -23.34 -7.24 23.07
N THR A 162 -23.07 -8.24 22.23
CA THR A 162 -22.79 -9.62 22.67
C THR A 162 -21.33 -9.87 23.05
N SER A 163 -20.43 -8.96 22.69
CA SER A 163 -18.98 -9.07 22.95
C SER A 163 -18.51 -8.20 24.13
N SER A 164 -19.43 -7.48 24.78
CA SER A 164 -19.22 -6.63 25.95
C SER A 164 -19.86 -7.25 27.19
#